data_AF-A0AAX2ELW9-F1
#
_entry.id   AF-A0AAX2ELW9-F1
#
_cell.length_a   1.000
_cell.length_b   1.000
_cell.length_c   1.000
_cell.angle_alpha   90.00
_cell.angle_beta   90.00
_cell.angle_gamma   90.00
#
_symmetry.space_group_name_H-M   'P 1'
#
loop_
_entity.id
_entity.type
_entity.pdbx_description
1 polymer ?
#
loop_
_entity_poly.entity_id
_entity_poly.type
_entity_poly.pdbx_seq_one_letter_code
_entity_poly.pdbx_strand_id
1 'polypeptide(L)'
;MLHPLFCLKRISGILLAAGVLCLPLTSQANFSDFTTFKLVGQKDALTQGGQKICTYEDIINHTRVELTIPYICWPMAFQNRMDGQFYEHIY
;
A
#
# COMPACT_ATOMS: atom_id res chain seq x y z
N MET A 1 -32.96 -46.04 -31.62
CA MET A 1 -31.88 -45.65 -32.55
C MET A 1 -32.21 -44.27 -33.11
N LEU A 2 -31.16 -43.49 -33.34
CA LEU A 2 -31.07 -42.16 -33.98
C LEU A 2 -31.06 -40.92 -33.07
N HIS A 3 -30.04 -40.11 -33.35
CA HIS A 3 -29.38 -39.05 -32.61
C HIS A 3 -30.09 -37.69 -32.60
N PRO A 4 -29.70 -36.76 -31.70
CA PRO A 4 -30.35 -35.47 -31.52
C PRO A 4 -29.93 -34.49 -32.63
N LEU A 5 -30.90 -33.83 -33.28
CA LEU A 5 -30.59 -32.71 -34.16
C LEU A 5 -30.52 -31.42 -33.34
N PHE A 6 -29.30 -31.12 -32.89
CA PHE A 6 -28.90 -29.82 -32.37
C PHE A 6 -29.16 -28.74 -33.43
N CYS A 7 -30.23 -27.97 -33.26
CA CYS A 7 -30.47 -26.75 -34.04
C CYS A 7 -30.25 -25.53 -33.15
N LEU A 8 -28.98 -25.24 -32.84
CA LEU A 8 -28.60 -23.94 -32.30
C LEU A 8 -28.82 -22.88 -33.39
N LYS A 9 -29.98 -22.22 -33.33
CA LYS A 9 -30.18 -20.94 -34.04
C LYS A 9 -29.22 -19.93 -33.43
N ARG A 10 -28.16 -19.60 -34.18
CA ARG A 10 -27.25 -18.47 -33.94
C ARG A 10 -28.06 -17.19 -33.75
N ILE A 11 -28.19 -16.74 -32.51
CA ILE A 11 -28.55 -15.35 -32.22
C ILE A 11 -27.24 -14.56 -32.30
N SER A 12 -26.93 -14.08 -33.50
CA SER A 12 -25.88 -13.08 -33.72
C SER A 12 -26.49 -11.71 -33.42
N GLY A 13 -26.42 -11.33 -32.14
CA GLY A 13 -26.72 -9.98 -31.68
C GLY A 13 -25.43 -9.37 -31.20
N ILE A 14 -24.91 -8.42 -31.97
CA ILE A 14 -23.75 -7.59 -31.62
C ILE A 14 -24.08 -6.86 -30.32
N LEU A 15 -23.62 -7.38 -29.17
CA LEU A 15 -23.67 -6.65 -27.91
C LEU A 15 -22.36 -5.89 -27.74
N LEU A 16 -22.40 -4.67 -28.27
CA LEU A 16 -21.88 -3.43 -27.71
C LEU A 16 -20.61 -3.55 -26.84
N ALA A 17 -19.50 -3.19 -27.46
CA ALA A 17 -18.32 -2.68 -26.79
C ALA A 17 -18.71 -1.52 -25.86
N ALA A 18 -18.71 -1.76 -24.56
CA ALA A 18 -18.71 -0.70 -23.54
C ALA A 18 -18.10 -1.28 -22.27
N GLY A 19 -16.93 -0.77 -21.88
CA GLY A 19 -16.31 -1.11 -20.60
C GLY A 19 -14.78 -1.20 -20.57
N VAL A 20 -14.06 -0.81 -21.63
CA VAL A 20 -12.65 -0.44 -21.45
C VAL A 20 -12.66 1.00 -20.93
N LEU A 21 -12.55 1.17 -19.62
CA LEU A 21 -11.96 2.33 -18.92
C LEU A 21 -12.21 2.20 -17.39
N CYS A 22 -11.86 1.06 -16.82
CA CYS A 22 -11.37 1.06 -15.44
C CYS A 22 -9.90 0.61 -15.51
N LEU A 23 -9.08 1.42 -16.17
CA LEU A 23 -7.67 1.43 -15.82
C LEU A 23 -7.67 1.84 -14.34
N PRO A 24 -7.15 1.00 -13.41
CA PRO A 24 -6.88 1.51 -12.10
C PRO A 24 -5.98 2.72 -12.31
N LEU A 25 -6.42 3.89 -11.82
CA LEU A 25 -5.52 5.01 -11.62
C LEU A 25 -4.45 4.46 -10.68
N THR A 26 -3.38 3.94 -11.25
CA THR A 26 -2.16 3.67 -10.51
C THR A 26 -1.76 5.05 -10.03
N SER A 27 -2.13 5.36 -8.79
CA SER A 27 -1.63 6.50 -8.06
C SER A 27 -0.12 6.31 -8.08
N GLN A 28 0.55 6.92 -9.05
CA GLN A 28 1.99 7.08 -9.01
C GLN A 28 2.22 7.95 -7.79
N ALA A 29 2.43 7.30 -6.65
CA ALA A 29 2.87 7.98 -5.46
C ALA A 29 4.23 8.57 -5.82
N ASN A 30 4.24 9.86 -6.04
CA ASN A 30 5.46 10.58 -6.33
C ASN A 30 6.31 10.52 -5.06
N PHE A 31 7.63 10.47 -5.17
CA PHE A 31 8.52 10.51 -4.01
C PHE A 31 8.25 11.77 -3.15
N SER A 32 7.73 12.84 -3.76
CA SER A 32 7.23 14.05 -3.08
C SER A 32 5.99 13.86 -2.19
N ASP A 33 5.28 12.74 -2.34
CA ASP A 33 4.09 12.42 -1.54
C ASP A 33 4.47 11.83 -0.18
N PHE A 34 5.75 11.52 0.02
CA PHE A 34 6.25 10.98 1.28
C PHE A 34 7.15 11.99 2.01
N THR A 35 7.04 11.98 3.34
CA THR A 35 8.02 12.58 4.23
C THR A 35 8.92 11.48 4.77
N THR A 36 10.23 11.64 4.61
CA THR A 36 11.22 10.65 5.02
C THR A 36 11.72 10.92 6.43
N PHE A 37 11.77 9.88 7.24
CA PHE A 37 12.29 9.93 8.59
C PHE A 37 13.42 8.91 8.78
N LYS A 38 14.46 9.30 9.52
CA LYS A 38 15.57 8.42 9.91
C LYS A 38 15.40 7.93 11.34
N LEU A 39 15.79 6.70 11.63
CA LEU A 39 15.80 6.18 13.00
C LEU A 39 16.87 6.90 13.83
N VAL A 40 16.50 7.42 15.01
CA VAL A 40 17.42 8.11 15.94
C VAL A 40 17.43 7.49 17.33
N GLY A 41 16.45 6.65 17.66
CA GLY A 41 16.39 5.96 18.94
C GLY A 41 15.50 4.73 18.88
N GLN A 42 15.78 3.77 19.77
CA GLN A 42 14.92 2.60 19.96
C GLN A 42 14.91 2.22 21.44
N LYS A 43 13.75 1.75 21.92
CA LYS A 43 13.57 1.16 23.25
C LYS A 43 12.63 -0.03 23.14
N ASP A 44 12.84 -1.05 23.95
CA ASP A 44 11.91 -2.18 24.04
C ASP A 44 10.64 -1.74 24.76
N ALA A 45 9.47 -2.14 24.22
CA ALA A 45 8.20 -1.85 24.87
C ALA A 45 8.02 -2.78 26.08
N LEU A 46 8.03 -2.20 27.28
CA LEU A 46 7.97 -2.96 28.55
C LEU A 46 6.68 -3.78 28.72
N THR A 47 5.59 -3.39 28.05
CA THR A 47 4.25 -3.95 28.27
C THR A 47 3.78 -4.90 27.17
N GLN A 48 4.45 -4.94 26.00
CA GLN A 48 4.01 -5.73 24.86
C GLN A 48 5.21 -6.50 24.30
N GLY A 49 5.37 -7.74 24.80
CA GLY A 49 6.47 -8.62 24.43
C GLY A 49 6.57 -8.78 22.92
N GLY A 50 7.67 -8.28 22.35
CA GLY A 50 7.91 -8.29 20.90
C GLY A 50 7.62 -6.97 20.19
N GLN A 51 7.21 -5.91 20.89
CA GLN A 51 7.14 -4.57 20.31
C GLN A 51 8.35 -3.71 20.69
N LYS A 52 8.72 -2.83 19.77
CA LYS A 52 9.74 -1.81 19.95
C LYS A 52 9.13 -0.44 19.76
N ILE A 53 9.55 0.51 20.59
CA ILE A 53 9.22 1.92 20.38
C ILE A 53 10.44 2.54 19.69
N CYS A 54 10.22 3.00 18.47
CA CYS A 54 11.21 3.49 17.55
C CYS A 54 11.03 5.01 17.41
N THR A 55 12.05 5.78 17.75
CA THR A 55 12.04 7.24 17.59
C THR A 55 12.66 7.58 16.26
N TYR A 56 11.88 8.25 15.42
CA TYR A 56 12.26 8.71 14.10
C TYR A 56 12.36 10.23 14.06
N GLU A 57 13.25 10.76 13.22
CA GLU A 57 13.45 12.19 13.00
C GLU A 57 13.28 12.51 11.51
N ASP A 58 12.44 13.50 11.20
CA ASP A 58 12.28 14.05 9.86
C ASP A 58 13.64 14.59 9.38
N ILE A 59 14.10 14.13 8.22
CA ILE A 59 15.42 14.49 7.69
C ILE A 59 15.51 15.96 7.23
N ILE A 60 14.37 16.61 6.99
CA ILE A 60 14.26 18.00 6.55
C ILE A 60 13.95 18.90 7.74
N ASN A 61 12.89 18.58 8.50
CA ASN A 61 12.37 19.48 9.54
C ASN A 61 12.83 19.16 10.96
N HIS A 62 13.61 18.09 11.15
CA HIS A 62 14.08 17.64 12.47
C HIS A 62 12.96 17.34 13.49
N THR A 63 11.73 17.17 13.01
CA THR A 63 10.59 16.82 13.85
C THR A 63 10.68 15.35 14.24
N ARG A 64 10.44 15.04 15.51
CA ARG A 64 10.53 13.68 16.04
C ARG A 64 9.17 13.03 16.19
N VAL A 65 9.10 11.74 15.85
CA VAL A 65 7.92 10.90 16.01
C VAL A 65 8.31 9.58 16.69
N GLU A 66 7.43 9.04 17.51
CA GLU A 66 7.59 7.70 18.09
C GLU A 66 6.61 6.74 17.42
N LEU A 67 7.12 5.63 16.88
CA LEU A 67 6.33 4.56 16.30
C LEU A 67 6.50 3.29 17.13
N THR A 68 5.40 2.60 17.41
CA THR A 68 5.45 1.26 18.01
C THR A 68 5.40 0.22 16.90
N ILE A 69 6.53 -0.42 16.65
CA ILE A 69 6.71 -1.37 15.53
C ILE A 69 6.99 -2.76 16.12
N PRO A 70 6.39 -3.83 15.56
CA PRO A 70 6.70 -5.17 16.00
C PRO A 70 8.11 -5.60 15.58
N TYR A 71 8.81 -6.29 16.48
CA TYR A 71 10.10 -6.96 16.32
C TYR A 71 11.32 -6.06 16.06
N ILE A 72 11.29 -5.20 15.04
CA ILE A 72 12.46 -4.43 14.58
C ILE A 72 12.07 -3.01 14.15
N CYS A 73 12.90 -2.04 14.52
CA CYS A 73 12.78 -0.67 14.00
C CYS A 73 13.41 -0.59 12.60
N TRP A 74 12.67 -0.06 11.64
CA TRP A 74 13.18 0.20 10.30
C TRP A 74 14.28 1.28 10.35
N PRO A 75 15.36 1.18 9.56
CA PRO A 75 16.38 2.22 9.48
C PRO A 75 15.82 3.58 9.00
N MET A 76 14.83 3.52 8.11
CA MET A 76 14.08 4.65 7.60
C MET A 76 12.58 4.35 7.65
N ALA A 77 11.77 5.38 7.83
CA ALA A 77 10.33 5.31 7.74
C ALA A 77 9.82 6.39 6.80
N PHE A 78 8.84 6.06 5.97
CA PHE A 78 8.24 6.96 4.99
C PHE A 78 6.80 7.22 5.39
N GLN A 79 6.48 8.47 5.73
CA GLN A 79 5.11 8.86 6.01
C GLN A 79 4.45 9.33 4.72
N ASN A 80 3.37 8.68 4.30
CA ASN A 80 2.56 9.20 3.21
C ASN A 80 1.81 10.44 3.68
N ARG A 81 1.95 11.56 2.97
CA ARG A 81 1.31 12.85 3.30
C ARG A 81 -0.20 12.81 3.12
N MET A 82 -0.74 11.89 2.32
CA MET A 82 -2.18 11.78 2.08
C MET A 82 -2.91 11.09 3.23
N ASP A 83 -2.39 9.96 3.73
CA ASP A 83 -3.06 9.14 4.74
C ASP A 83 -2.41 9.23 6.13
N GLY A 84 -1.21 9.82 6.23
CA GLY A 84 -0.45 9.97 7.46
C GLY A 84 0.20 8.68 7.98
N GLN A 85 0.08 7.56 7.24
CA GLN A 85 0.59 6.25 7.61
C GLN A 85 2.10 6.14 7.33
N PHE A 86 2.77 5.29 8.10
CA PHE A 86 4.20 5.04 7.98
C PHE A 86 4.47 3.68 7.32
N TYR A 87 5.43 3.69 6.40
CA TYR A 87 5.86 2.53 5.63
C TYR A 87 7.37 2.33 5.75
N GLU A 88 7.82 1.08 5.66
CA GLU A 88 9.25 0.73 5.62
C GLU A 88 9.89 1.11 4.28
N HIS A 89 9.13 1.01 3.19
CA HIS A 89 9.57 1.29 1.82
C HIS A 89 8.52 2.08 1.06
N ILE A 90 8.97 2.80 0.03
CA ILE A 90 8.10 3.39 -1.01
C ILE A 90 7.86 2.34 -2.11
N TYR A 91 6.63 2.27 -2.62
CA TYR A 91 6.21 1.33 -3.67
C TYR A 91 6.52 1.85 -5.07
#